data_AF-Q5BXY3-F1
#
_entry.id   AF-Q5BXY3-F1
#
_cell.length_a   1.000
_cell.length_b   1.000
_cell.length_c   1.000
_cell.angle_alpha   90.00
_cell.angle_beta   90.00
_cell.angle_gamma   90.00
#
_symmetry.space_group_name_H-M   'P 1'
#
loop_
_entity.id
_entity.type
_entity.pdbx_description
1 polymer ?
#
loop_
_entity_poly.entity_id
_entity_poly.type
_entity_poly.pdbx_seq_one_letter_code
_entity_poly.pdbx_strand_id
1 'polypeptide(L)'
;FASRYGNDHALIQSLIHPLSQLVYGTIKLNKGQRWLPLRFHCISMLHNMAGVPVLCELKPSEDKQMSADDDNKLPLVGRALSTNTRLLIPTLPLLLDVFQLVNFNQRSGRVSNAPLDLRLLLHFTPSQLHETASKDAIISWLFDLLAECMALHANSIVFPEYSLPFINEIKQFLRVCRVASFCRQMKALLIKVREHSEWIVKCRRRNRNLANK
;
A
#
# COMPACT_ATOMS: atom_id res chain seq x y z
N PHE A 1 15.92 4.49 7.95
CA PHE A 1 17.36 4.43 7.62
C PHE A 1 17.61 4.48 6.11
N ALA A 2 17.26 3.46 5.32
CA ALA A 2 17.47 3.45 3.86
C ALA A 2 16.78 4.61 3.12
N SER A 3 15.56 4.97 3.54
CA SER A 3 14.82 6.11 2.96
C SER A 3 15.39 7.49 3.33
N ARG A 4 16.32 7.61 4.29
CA ARG A 4 16.97 8.90 4.62
C ARG A 4 18.36 9.04 4.01
N TYR A 5 19.15 7.96 3.94
CA TYR A 5 20.55 7.97 3.49
C TYR A 5 20.79 7.35 2.11
N GLY A 6 19.71 6.97 1.40
CA GLY A 6 19.83 6.23 0.14
C GLY A 6 20.54 6.98 -1.01
N ASN A 7 20.81 8.28 -0.87
CA ASN A 7 21.56 9.05 -1.87
C ASN A 7 23.04 9.27 -1.50
N ASP A 8 23.44 9.05 -0.25
CA ASP A 8 24.75 9.50 0.24
C ASP A 8 25.84 8.43 0.10
N HIS A 9 25.48 7.14 -0.01
CA HIS A 9 26.47 6.05 -0.12
C HIS A 9 26.06 4.96 -1.13
N ALA A 10 26.89 4.79 -2.16
CA ALA A 10 26.73 3.74 -3.19
C ALA A 10 26.64 2.31 -2.63
N LEU A 11 27.33 2.03 -1.50
CA LEU A 11 27.24 0.75 -0.81
C LEU A 11 25.83 0.48 -0.27
N ILE A 12 25.16 1.49 0.29
CA ILE A 12 23.79 1.35 0.79
C ILE A 12 22.82 1.08 -0.36
N GLN A 13 23.04 1.70 -1.53
CA GLN A 13 22.24 1.42 -2.73
C GLN A 13 22.42 -0.03 -3.22
N SER A 14 23.66 -0.56 -3.18
CA SER A 14 23.92 -1.95 -3.58
C SER A 14 23.19 -2.98 -2.72
N LEU A 15 22.88 -2.65 -1.46
CA LEU A 15 22.16 -3.53 -0.53
C LEU A 15 20.64 -3.53 -0.74
N ILE A 16 20.09 -2.54 -1.44
CA ILE A 16 18.65 -2.41 -1.65
C ILE A 16 18.09 -3.62 -2.41
N HIS A 17 18.75 -4.00 -3.51
CA HIS A 17 18.32 -5.12 -4.34
C HIS A 17 18.32 -6.46 -3.57
N PRO A 18 19.44 -6.91 -2.96
CA PRO A 18 19.45 -8.16 -2.20
C PRO A 18 18.49 -8.13 -1.00
N LEU A 19 18.31 -6.97 -0.34
CA LEU A 19 17.36 -6.86 0.77
C LEU A 19 15.91 -6.96 0.27
N SER A 20 15.56 -6.30 -0.84
CA SER A 20 14.23 -6.42 -1.44
C SER A 20 13.93 -7.86 -1.88
N GLN A 21 14.94 -8.56 -2.41
CA GLN A 21 14.82 -9.96 -2.84
C GLN A 21 14.66 -10.91 -1.65
N LEU A 22 15.39 -10.69 -0.56
CA LEU A 22 15.23 -11.44 0.69
C LEU A 22 13.82 -11.26 1.26
N VAL A 23 13.35 -10.02 1.36
CA VAL A 23 12.00 -9.70 1.87
C VAL A 23 10.91 -10.26 0.94
N TYR A 24 11.12 -10.27 -0.38
CA TYR A 24 10.19 -10.91 -1.30
C TYR A 24 10.20 -12.45 -1.15
N GLY A 25 11.38 -13.04 -0.91
CA GLY A 25 11.54 -14.45 -0.62
C GLY A 25 10.83 -14.89 0.66
N THR A 26 10.90 -14.10 1.74
CA THR A 26 10.22 -14.41 3.00
C THR A 26 8.69 -14.40 2.85
N ILE A 27 8.14 -13.50 2.02
CA ILE A 27 6.72 -13.48 1.69
C ILE A 27 6.31 -14.76 0.95
N LYS A 28 7.11 -15.20 -0.03
CA LYS A 28 6.81 -16.39 -0.84
C LYS A 28 6.91 -17.71 -0.09
N LEU A 29 7.77 -17.79 0.94
CA LEU A 29 7.96 -19.00 1.74
C LEU A 29 6.72 -19.31 2.61
N ASN A 30 6.12 -18.29 3.22
CA ASN A 30 5.09 -18.46 4.24
C ASN A 30 3.67 -18.18 3.70
N LYS A 31 3.12 -19.12 2.90
CA LYS A 31 1.85 -18.97 2.16
C LYS A 31 0.55 -19.14 2.96
N GLY A 32 0.59 -19.54 4.23
CA GLY A 32 -0.61 -19.69 5.06
C GLY A 32 -1.20 -18.37 5.59
N GLN A 33 -2.52 -18.35 5.86
CA GLN A 33 -3.24 -17.23 6.50
C GLN A 33 -2.66 -16.86 7.87
N ARG A 34 -2.04 -17.82 8.57
CA ARG A 34 -1.35 -17.60 9.85
C ARG A 34 -0.25 -16.53 9.79
N TRP A 35 0.45 -16.42 8.66
CA TRP A 35 1.62 -15.56 8.48
C TRP A 35 1.29 -14.24 7.79
N LEU A 36 0.00 -13.91 7.64
CA LEU A 36 -0.44 -12.67 7.03
C LEU A 36 0.14 -11.41 7.71
N PRO A 37 0.24 -11.33 9.05
CA PRO A 37 0.83 -10.18 9.72
C PRO A 37 2.30 -9.97 9.32
N LEU A 38 3.10 -11.04 9.32
CA LEU A 38 4.48 -11.00 8.81
C LEU A 38 4.54 -10.53 7.35
N ARG A 39 3.65 -11.01 6.48
CA ARG A 39 3.62 -10.54 5.08
C ARG A 39 3.32 -9.06 4.98
N PHE A 40 2.36 -8.56 5.75
CA PHE A 40 2.02 -7.15 5.78
C PHE A 40 3.18 -6.30 6.31
N HIS A 41 3.92 -6.78 7.31
CA HIS A 41 5.17 -6.15 7.74
C HIS A 41 6.21 -6.12 6.60
N CYS A 42 6.41 -7.24 5.90
CA CYS A 42 7.34 -7.30 4.78
C CYS A 42 6.95 -6.35 3.64
N ILE A 43 5.67 -6.29 3.28
CA ILE A 43 5.17 -5.38 2.24
C ILE A 43 5.31 -3.92 2.68
N SER A 44 4.98 -3.60 3.93
CA SER A 44 5.19 -2.27 4.49
C SER A 44 6.68 -1.87 4.47
N MET A 45 7.61 -2.79 4.77
CA MET A 45 9.04 -2.53 4.64
C MET A 45 9.43 -2.23 3.19
N LEU A 46 8.92 -3.01 2.22
CA LEU A 46 9.17 -2.77 0.79
C LEU A 46 8.63 -1.40 0.34
N HIS A 47 7.42 -1.04 0.77
CA HIS A 47 6.81 0.26 0.53
C HIS A 47 7.64 1.41 1.13
N ASN A 48 8.12 1.26 2.37
CA ASN A 48 8.99 2.24 3.02
C ASN A 48 10.33 2.40 2.29
N MET A 49 10.89 1.31 1.73
CA MET A 49 12.09 1.36 0.90
C MET A 49 11.85 2.02 -0.46
N ALA A 50 10.68 1.80 -1.06
CA ALA A 50 10.24 2.47 -2.29
C ALA A 50 9.94 3.97 -2.09
N GLY A 51 10.01 4.46 -0.85
CA GLY A 51 9.84 5.87 -0.54
C GLY A 51 8.38 6.31 -0.55
N VAL A 52 7.46 5.44 -0.09
CA VAL A 52 6.09 5.85 0.25
C VAL A 52 6.14 7.14 1.07
N PRO A 53 5.32 8.16 0.75
CA PRO A 53 5.08 9.25 1.68
C PRO A 53 4.40 8.64 2.90
N VAL A 54 5.20 8.21 3.87
CA VAL A 54 4.69 8.04 5.22
C VAL A 54 4.10 9.38 5.59
N LEU A 55 2.87 9.40 6.11
CA LEU A 55 2.30 10.56 6.79
C LEU A 55 3.18 10.83 8.03
N CYS A 56 4.40 11.30 7.82
CA CYS A 56 5.20 11.91 8.85
C CYS A 56 4.51 13.24 9.09
N GLU A 57 3.70 13.29 10.14
CA GLU A 57 3.40 14.55 10.79
C GLU A 57 4.75 15.25 11.02
N LEU A 58 4.90 16.41 10.38
CA LEU A 58 5.95 17.36 10.71
C LEU A 58 5.80 17.65 12.20
N LYS A 59 6.64 17.04 13.05
CA LYS A 59 6.93 17.66 14.33
C LYS A 59 7.53 19.03 13.99
N PRO A 60 6.98 20.14 14.50
CA PRO A 60 7.58 21.44 14.29
C PRO A 60 8.93 21.41 15.02
N SER A 61 10.01 21.25 14.26
CA SER A 61 11.32 21.66 14.71
C SER A 61 11.29 23.18 14.76
N GLU A 62 11.31 23.71 15.97
CA GLU A 62 11.58 25.11 16.26
C GLU A 62 12.87 25.55 15.53
N ASP A 63 12.87 26.82 15.13
CA ASP A 63 14.00 27.60 14.58
C ASP A 63 14.32 27.48 13.09
N LYS A 64 13.54 28.17 12.24
CA LYS A 64 13.98 29.41 11.54
C LYS A 64 12.95 29.93 10.52
N GLN A 65 12.93 31.26 10.42
CA GLN A 65 11.93 32.13 9.81
C GLN A 65 11.85 32.12 8.27
N MET A 66 10.62 32.41 7.81
CA MET A 66 10.20 33.21 6.64
C MET A 66 10.24 32.60 5.22
N SER A 67 9.05 32.27 4.68
CA SER A 67 8.37 33.09 3.64
C SER A 67 7.01 32.45 3.30
N ALA A 68 5.96 33.27 3.37
CA ALA A 68 4.59 32.90 3.03
C ALA A 68 4.40 32.89 1.50
N ASP A 69 4.01 31.74 0.94
CA ASP A 69 3.11 31.71 -0.21
C ASP A 69 2.31 30.39 -0.23
N ASP A 70 1.07 30.53 -0.65
CA ASP A 70 -0.06 29.62 -0.50
C ASP A 70 0.03 28.37 -1.40
N ASP A 71 0.24 27.19 -0.80
CA ASP A 71 -0.20 25.91 -1.37
C ASP A 71 -0.08 24.79 -0.32
N ASN A 72 -1.03 24.73 0.62
CA ASN A 72 -1.22 23.58 1.52
C ASN A 72 -1.78 22.36 0.75
N LYS A 73 -1.13 21.94 -0.33
CA LYS A 73 -1.24 20.57 -0.79
C LYS A 73 -0.41 19.72 0.15
N LEU A 74 -1.07 18.78 0.84
CA LEU A 74 -0.39 17.70 1.54
C LEU A 74 0.79 17.25 0.66
N PRO A 75 2.04 17.31 1.16
CA PRO A 75 3.15 16.85 0.38
C PRO A 75 3.00 15.33 0.30
N LEU A 76 2.41 14.83 -0.79
CA LEU A 76 2.65 13.48 -1.30
C LEU A 76 4.11 13.37 -1.80
N VAL A 77 5.05 14.00 -1.08
CA VAL A 77 6.48 14.07 -1.35
C VAL A 77 7.10 12.86 -0.66
N GLY A 78 6.72 11.69 -1.15
CA GLY A 78 7.52 10.49 -1.00
C GLY A 78 8.68 10.56 -1.98
N ARG A 79 9.81 9.92 -1.65
CA ARG A 79 10.97 9.79 -2.56
C ARG A 79 10.64 9.07 -3.88
N ALA A 80 9.42 8.53 -4.03
CA ALA A 80 8.85 7.99 -5.26
C ALA A 80 8.93 8.95 -6.48
N LEU A 81 9.01 10.27 -6.26
CA LEU A 81 9.15 11.27 -7.32
C LEU A 81 10.60 11.50 -7.77
N SER A 82 11.60 11.02 -7.02
CA SER A 82 13.01 11.19 -7.39
C SER A 82 13.41 10.21 -8.49
N THR A 83 13.95 10.73 -9.59
CA THR A 83 14.41 9.97 -10.77
C THR A 83 15.46 8.92 -10.44
N ASN A 84 16.24 9.11 -9.38
CA ASN A 84 17.37 8.24 -9.03
C ASN A 84 17.01 7.02 -8.16
N THR A 85 15.79 6.91 -7.64
CA THR A 85 15.42 5.83 -6.70
C THR A 85 14.01 5.27 -6.95
N ARG A 86 13.65 4.98 -8.21
CA ARG A 86 12.41 4.25 -8.51
C ARG A 86 12.61 2.74 -8.37
N LEU A 87 12.55 2.26 -7.13
CA LEU A 87 12.46 0.82 -6.89
C LEU A 87 11.03 0.37 -7.18
N LEU A 88 10.83 -0.24 -8.34
CA LEU A 88 9.56 -0.85 -8.71
C LEU A 88 9.46 -2.23 -8.05
N ILE A 89 8.84 -2.27 -6.87
CA ILE A 89 8.56 -3.53 -6.19
C ILE A 89 7.09 -3.88 -6.45
N PRO A 90 6.79 -4.91 -7.26
CA PRO A 90 5.41 -5.28 -7.59
C PRO A 90 4.75 -5.96 -6.38
N THR A 91 4.28 -5.15 -5.42
CA THR A 91 3.62 -5.60 -4.19
C THR A 91 2.13 -5.87 -4.40
N LEU A 92 1.51 -5.29 -5.43
CA LEU A 92 0.09 -5.46 -5.74
C LEU A 92 -0.36 -6.94 -5.83
N PRO A 93 0.26 -7.83 -6.62
CA PRO A 93 -0.18 -9.22 -6.67
C PRO A 93 -0.12 -9.91 -5.30
N LEU A 94 0.88 -9.61 -4.47
CA LEU A 94 1.01 -10.16 -3.12
C LEU A 94 -0.13 -9.72 -2.18
N LEU A 95 -0.64 -8.51 -2.38
CA LEU A 95 -1.77 -7.96 -1.63
C LEU A 95 -3.10 -8.51 -2.16
N LEU A 96 -3.23 -8.68 -3.47
CA LEU A 96 -4.45 -9.23 -4.08
C LEU A 96 -4.66 -10.71 -3.72
N ASP A 97 -3.58 -11.48 -3.57
CA ASP A 97 -3.62 -12.88 -3.09
C ASP A 97 -4.35 -13.02 -1.73
N VAL A 98 -4.36 -11.97 -0.91
CA VAL A 98 -5.02 -11.97 0.40
C VAL A 98 -6.52 -12.22 0.29
N PHE A 99 -7.18 -11.70 -0.76
CA PHE A 99 -8.60 -11.92 -1.00
C PHE A 99 -8.93 -13.39 -1.27
N GLN A 100 -7.98 -14.16 -1.80
CA GLN A 100 -8.12 -15.59 -2.01
C GLN A 100 -7.78 -16.40 -0.75
N LEU A 101 -6.83 -15.91 0.06
CA LEU A 101 -6.36 -16.58 1.28
C LEU A 101 -7.32 -16.45 2.46
N VAL A 102 -8.11 -15.36 2.53
CA VAL A 102 -8.98 -15.06 3.66
C VAL A 102 -10.44 -15.06 3.24
N ASN A 103 -11.23 -15.95 3.84
CA ASN A 103 -12.67 -15.91 3.69
C ASN A 103 -13.30 -14.86 4.64
N PHE A 104 -13.52 -13.66 4.13
CA PHE A 104 -14.14 -12.54 4.86
C PHE A 104 -15.64 -12.74 5.16
N ASN A 105 -16.32 -13.68 4.49
CA ASN A 105 -17.73 -13.99 4.72
C ASN A 105 -17.96 -14.99 5.86
N GLN A 106 -16.95 -15.79 6.19
CA GLN A 106 -17.07 -16.77 7.26
C GLN A 106 -17.25 -16.04 8.59
N ARG A 107 -18.30 -16.39 9.34
CA ARG A 107 -18.49 -15.87 10.71
C ARG A 107 -17.39 -16.44 11.60
N SER A 108 -16.72 -15.55 12.34
CA SER A 108 -15.74 -15.93 13.34
C SER A 108 -16.44 -16.70 14.48
N GLY A 109 -15.81 -17.79 14.93
CA GLY A 109 -16.38 -18.66 15.96
C GLY A 109 -16.24 -18.12 17.38
N ARG A 110 -15.39 -17.11 17.58
CA ARG A 110 -15.17 -16.46 18.87
C ARG A 110 -15.32 -14.94 18.74
N VAL A 111 -16.07 -14.37 19.67
CA VAL A 111 -16.19 -12.91 19.83
C VAL A 111 -14.87 -12.40 20.40
N SER A 112 -14.30 -11.38 19.80
CA SER A 112 -13.12 -10.73 20.35
C SER A 112 -13.49 -9.77 21.46
N ASN A 113 -12.81 -9.86 22.61
CA ASN A 113 -13.00 -8.94 23.73
C ASN A 113 -12.21 -7.63 23.56
N ALA A 114 -11.21 -7.61 22.67
CA ALA A 114 -10.35 -6.46 22.41
C ALA A 114 -10.06 -6.28 20.91
N PRO A 115 -9.84 -5.04 20.44
CA PRO A 115 -9.37 -4.81 19.07
C PRO A 115 -7.96 -5.38 18.90
N LEU A 116 -7.73 -6.11 17.81
CA LEU A 116 -6.44 -6.70 17.50
C LEU A 116 -5.64 -5.75 16.60
N ASP A 117 -4.42 -5.40 17.01
CA ASP A 117 -3.48 -4.66 16.17
C ASP A 117 -2.44 -5.60 15.56
N LEU A 118 -2.43 -5.69 14.24
CA LEU A 118 -1.50 -6.54 13.50
C LEU A 118 -0.09 -5.95 13.42
N ARG A 119 0.09 -4.65 13.71
CA ARG A 119 1.41 -4.00 13.68
C ARG A 119 2.33 -4.51 14.79
N LEU A 120 1.77 -5.16 15.80
CA LEU A 120 2.49 -5.74 16.94
C LEU A 120 2.56 -7.27 16.85
N LEU A 121 2.07 -7.87 15.76
CA LEU A 121 1.92 -9.32 15.61
C LEU A 121 2.73 -9.82 14.41
N LEU A 122 3.56 -10.84 14.61
CA LEU A 122 4.27 -11.50 13.49
C LEU A 122 3.47 -12.65 12.89
N HIS A 123 2.76 -13.42 13.70
CA HIS A 123 1.91 -14.50 13.23
C HIS A 123 0.67 -14.63 14.11
N PHE A 124 -0.43 -15.11 13.55
CA PHE A 124 -1.59 -15.48 14.34
C PHE A 124 -1.33 -16.76 15.13
N THR A 125 -1.90 -16.86 16.32
CA THR A 125 -2.19 -18.15 16.97
C THR A 125 -3.46 -18.76 16.36
N PRO A 126 -3.65 -20.09 16.40
CA PRO A 126 -4.86 -20.71 15.86
C PRO A 126 -6.15 -20.17 16.50
N SER A 127 -6.11 -19.85 17.80
CA SER A 127 -7.23 -19.22 18.51
C SER A 127 -7.59 -17.85 17.93
N GLN A 128 -6.59 -17.00 17.70
CA GLN A 128 -6.78 -15.65 17.16
C GLN A 128 -7.35 -15.67 15.73
N LEU A 129 -6.99 -16.65 14.89
CA LEU A 129 -7.53 -16.73 13.53
C LEU A 129 -9.06 -16.83 13.48
N HIS A 130 -9.67 -17.40 14.52
CA HIS A 130 -11.12 -17.57 14.61
C HIS A 130 -11.83 -16.42 15.34
N GLU A 131 -11.11 -15.39 15.77
CA GLU A 131 -11.68 -14.19 16.40
C GLU A 131 -12.26 -13.24 15.35
N THR A 132 -13.28 -12.47 15.72
CA THR A 132 -13.87 -11.44 14.86
C THR A 132 -12.87 -10.34 14.52
N ALA A 133 -12.11 -9.88 15.52
CA ALA A 133 -11.15 -8.77 15.39
C ALA A 133 -10.03 -9.05 14.39
N SER A 134 -9.67 -10.32 14.16
CA SER A 134 -8.62 -10.68 13.20
C SER A 134 -8.98 -10.28 11.78
N LYS A 135 -10.22 -10.48 11.34
CA LYS A 135 -10.64 -10.12 9.97
C LYS A 135 -10.75 -8.62 9.80
N ASP A 136 -11.24 -7.93 10.82
CA ASP A 136 -11.31 -6.46 10.87
C ASP A 136 -9.92 -5.83 10.80
N ALA A 137 -8.95 -6.39 11.52
CA ALA A 137 -7.58 -5.90 11.50
C ALA A 137 -6.88 -6.20 10.17
N ILE A 138 -7.13 -7.38 9.57
CA ILE A 138 -6.58 -7.75 8.27
C ILE A 138 -7.08 -6.81 7.16
N ILE A 139 -8.39 -6.57 7.09
CA ILE A 139 -8.95 -5.74 6.01
C ILE A 139 -8.53 -4.28 6.15
N SER A 140 -8.44 -3.77 7.39
CA SER A 140 -8.00 -2.40 7.67
C SER A 140 -6.56 -2.19 7.21
N TRP A 141 -5.63 -3.08 7.58
CA TRP A 141 -4.24 -2.93 7.15
C TRP A 141 -4.04 -3.25 5.66
N LEU A 142 -4.80 -4.20 5.10
CA LEU A 142 -4.81 -4.46 3.66
C LEU A 142 -5.23 -3.21 2.87
N PHE A 143 -6.25 -2.49 3.33
CA PHE A 143 -6.67 -1.23 2.74
C PHE A 143 -5.53 -0.20 2.71
N ASP A 144 -4.83 -0.01 3.85
CA ASP A 144 -3.70 0.93 3.94
C ASP A 144 -2.60 0.55 2.94
N LEU A 145 -2.19 -0.73 2.93
CA LEU A 145 -1.14 -1.20 2.02
C LEU A 145 -1.53 -1.09 0.54
N LEU A 146 -2.79 -1.36 0.20
CA LEU A 146 -3.29 -1.17 -1.16
C LEU A 146 -3.29 0.31 -1.55
N ALA A 147 -3.70 1.20 -0.65
CA ALA A 147 -3.67 2.63 -0.89
C ALA A 147 -2.23 3.14 -1.10
N GLU A 148 -1.29 2.70 -0.26
CA GLU A 148 0.15 2.99 -0.42
C GLU A 148 0.69 2.52 -1.77
N CYS A 149 0.35 1.29 -2.16
CA CYS A 149 0.78 0.71 -3.44
C CYS A 149 0.28 1.55 -4.63
N MET A 150 -0.99 1.98 -4.60
CA MET A 150 -1.55 2.83 -5.66
C MET A 150 -0.94 4.22 -5.66
N ALA A 151 -0.65 4.79 -4.49
CA ALA A 151 0.01 6.09 -4.36
C ALA A 151 1.45 6.06 -4.89
N LEU A 152 2.20 4.99 -4.63
CA LEU A 152 3.58 4.81 -5.14
C LEU A 152 3.64 4.91 -6.66
N HIS A 153 2.71 4.25 -7.34
CA HIS A 153 2.71 4.20 -8.79
C HIS A 153 1.92 5.35 -9.42
N ALA A 154 1.23 6.19 -8.64
CA ALA A 154 0.29 7.21 -9.12
C ALA A 154 0.85 8.15 -10.20
N ASN A 155 2.15 8.48 -10.13
CA ASN A 155 2.82 9.36 -11.10
C ASN A 155 3.71 8.61 -12.10
N SER A 156 3.61 7.29 -12.13
CA SER A 156 4.38 6.43 -13.02
C SER A 156 3.77 6.34 -14.42
N ILE A 157 4.60 6.05 -15.41
CA ILE A 157 4.16 5.77 -16.78
C ILE A 157 3.21 4.56 -16.85
N VAL A 158 3.34 3.63 -15.90
CA VAL A 158 2.60 2.36 -15.83
C VAL A 158 1.10 2.55 -15.52
N PHE A 159 0.68 3.69 -14.95
CA PHE A 159 -0.75 3.99 -14.88
C PHE A 159 -1.31 4.28 -16.28
N PRO A 160 -2.55 3.90 -16.63
CA PRO A 160 -3.58 3.27 -15.81
C PRO A 160 -3.50 1.73 -15.77
N GLU A 161 -2.65 1.10 -16.57
CA GLU A 161 -2.57 -0.36 -16.73
C GLU A 161 -2.32 -1.07 -15.39
N TYR A 162 -1.47 -0.49 -14.55
CA TYR A 162 -1.20 -1.00 -13.20
C TYR A 162 -2.47 -1.09 -12.33
N SER A 163 -3.42 -0.17 -12.49
CA SER A 163 -4.63 -0.11 -11.67
C SER A 163 -5.70 -1.12 -12.10
N LEU A 164 -5.60 -1.69 -13.30
CA LEU A 164 -6.60 -2.63 -13.84
C LEU A 164 -6.74 -3.92 -13.02
N PRO A 165 -5.66 -4.66 -12.69
CA PRO A 165 -5.79 -5.86 -11.86
C PRO A 165 -6.41 -5.55 -10.49
N PHE A 166 -6.03 -4.41 -9.89
CA PHE A 166 -6.64 -3.92 -8.65
C PHE A 166 -8.15 -3.69 -8.80
N ILE A 167 -8.57 -2.94 -9.84
CA ILE A 167 -9.99 -2.62 -10.07
C ILE A 167 -10.83 -3.89 -10.27
N ASN A 168 -10.31 -4.88 -10.98
CA ASN A 168 -11.02 -6.13 -11.25
C ASN A 168 -11.20 -6.96 -9.98
N GLU A 169 -10.12 -7.19 -9.22
CA GLU A 169 -10.17 -7.95 -7.98
C GLU A 169 -11.08 -7.29 -6.94
N ILE A 170 -11.01 -5.96 -6.78
CA ILE A 170 -11.86 -5.26 -5.81
C ILE A 170 -13.33 -5.32 -6.23
N LYS A 171 -13.65 -5.20 -7.53
CA LYS A 171 -15.03 -5.38 -8.02
C LYS A 171 -15.55 -6.78 -7.77
N GLN A 172 -14.71 -7.80 -7.94
CA GLN A 172 -15.05 -9.19 -7.63
C GLN A 172 -15.29 -9.37 -6.13
N PHE A 173 -14.39 -8.85 -5.30
CA PHE A 173 -14.54 -8.85 -3.84
C PHE A 173 -15.86 -8.20 -3.40
N LEU A 174 -16.23 -7.03 -3.95
CA LEU A 174 -17.48 -6.34 -3.62
C LEU A 174 -18.75 -7.12 -4.01
N ARG A 175 -18.67 -8.03 -5.00
CA ARG A 175 -19.80 -8.91 -5.37
C ARG A 175 -19.91 -10.12 -4.45
N VAL A 176 -18.78 -10.64 -3.97
CA VAL A 176 -18.72 -11.85 -3.15
C VAL A 176 -18.89 -11.55 -1.66
N CYS A 177 -18.34 -10.44 -1.19
CA CYS A 177 -18.35 -10.06 0.22
C CYS A 177 -19.72 -9.53 0.66
N ARG A 178 -20.28 -10.13 1.72
CA ARG A 178 -21.59 -9.79 2.30
C ARG A 178 -21.47 -8.80 3.47
N VAL A 179 -20.26 -8.53 3.95
CA VAL A 179 -20.02 -7.68 5.13
C VAL A 179 -19.94 -6.21 4.71
N ALA A 180 -20.97 -5.43 5.06
CA ALA A 180 -21.12 -4.04 4.61
C ALA A 180 -19.96 -3.11 5.01
N SER A 181 -19.38 -3.29 6.21
CA SER A 181 -18.25 -2.48 6.69
C SER A 181 -17.04 -2.59 5.75
N PHE A 182 -16.67 -3.82 5.40
CA PHE A 182 -15.53 -4.11 4.52
C PHE A 182 -15.79 -3.62 3.10
N CYS A 183 -17.00 -3.87 2.59
CA CYS A 183 -17.40 -3.41 1.27
C CYS A 183 -17.37 -1.87 1.18
N ARG A 184 -17.81 -1.16 2.22
CA ARG A 184 -17.79 0.31 2.26
C ARG A 184 -16.37 0.85 2.18
N GLN A 185 -15.45 0.32 3.00
CA GLN A 185 -14.05 0.73 2.99
C GLN A 185 -13.40 0.48 1.63
N MET A 186 -13.52 -0.75 1.11
CA MET A 186 -12.86 -1.13 -0.14
C MET A 186 -13.45 -0.42 -1.37
N LYS A 187 -14.76 -0.15 -1.36
CA LYS A 187 -15.43 0.65 -2.41
C LYS A 187 -14.95 2.10 -2.41
N ALA A 188 -14.68 2.70 -1.25
CA ALA A 188 -14.14 4.05 -1.17
C ALA A 188 -12.77 4.15 -1.86
N LEU A 189 -11.88 3.16 -1.63
CA LEU A 189 -10.58 3.10 -2.31
C LEU A 189 -10.74 2.91 -3.82
N LEU A 190 -11.62 2.01 -4.24
CA LEU A 190 -11.90 1.75 -5.66
C LEU A 190 -12.29 3.03 -6.42
N ILE A 191 -13.19 3.83 -5.83
CA ILE A 191 -13.64 5.08 -6.44
C ILE A 191 -12.46 6.03 -6.63
N LYS A 192 -11.64 6.23 -5.60
CA LYS A 192 -10.48 7.14 -5.65
C LYS A 192 -9.43 6.72 -6.67
N VAL A 193 -9.11 5.43 -6.70
CA VAL A 193 -8.15 4.88 -7.68
C VAL A 193 -8.67 5.03 -9.10
N ARG A 194 -9.98 4.82 -9.31
CA ARG A 194 -10.60 4.98 -10.62
C ARG A 194 -10.59 6.44 -11.08
N GLU A 195 -10.99 7.37 -10.22
CA GLU A 195 -10.93 8.82 -10.49
C GLU A 195 -9.52 9.23 -10.93
N HIS A 196 -8.49 8.76 -10.21
CA HIS A 196 -7.09 9.03 -10.55
C HIS A 196 -6.69 8.44 -11.92
N SER A 197 -7.11 7.21 -12.21
CA SER A 197 -6.83 6.56 -13.50
C SER A 197 -7.45 7.34 -14.67
N GLU A 198 -8.69 7.81 -14.53
CA GLU A 198 -9.41 8.59 -15.53
C GLU A 198 -8.78 9.99 -15.71
N TRP A 199 -8.33 10.60 -14.61
CA TRP A 199 -7.60 11.87 -14.62
C TRP A 199 -6.27 11.76 -15.39
N ILE A 200 -5.46 10.73 -15.15
CA ILE A 200 -4.21 10.51 -15.89
C ILE A 200 -4.46 10.38 -17.38
N VAL A 201 -5.46 9.58 -17.77
CA VAL A 201 -5.81 9.39 -19.19
C VAL A 201 -6.17 10.73 -19.83
N LYS A 202 -6.94 11.58 -19.13
CA LYS A 202 -7.29 12.93 -19.61
C LYS A 202 -6.06 13.82 -19.77
N CYS A 203 -5.15 13.84 -18.80
CA CYS A 203 -3.89 14.60 -18.85
C CYS A 203 -3.00 14.16 -20.02
N ARG A 204 -2.84 12.85 -20.22
CA ARG A 204 -2.04 12.30 -21.33
C ARG A 204 -2.65 12.63 -22.70
N ARG A 205 -3.98 12.54 -22.84
CA ARG A 205 -4.68 12.97 -24.07
C ARG A 205 -4.46 14.44 -24.37
N ARG A 206 -4.50 15.32 -23.36
CA ARG A 206 -4.23 16.76 -23.52
C ARG A 206 -2.81 17.00 -24.04
N ASN A 207 -1.80 16.36 -23.45
CA ASN A 207 -0.40 16.50 -23.91
C ASN A 207 -0.23 16.01 -25.35
N ARG A 208 -0.84 14.87 -25.72
CA ARG A 208 -0.82 14.37 -27.10
C ARG A 208 -1.42 15.39 -28.09
N ASN A 209 -2.53 16.02 -27.72
CA ASN A 209 -3.19 17.01 -28.58
C ASN A 209 -2.36 18.31 -28.72
N LEU A 210 -1.55 18.67 -27.72
CA LEU A 210 -0.63 19.80 -27.80
C LEU A 210 0.58 19.50 -28.69
N ALA A 211 1.10 18.28 -28.64
CA ALA A 211 2.22 17.85 -29.48
C ALA A 211 1.86 17.69 -30.97
N ASN A 212 0.58 17.53 -31.27
CA ASN A 212 0.07 17.38 -32.65
C ASN A 212 -0.34 18.74 -33.28
N LYS A 213 -0.13 19.87 -32.60
CA LYS A 213 -0.33 21.22 -33.11
C LYS A 213 1.01 21.84 -33.46
#